data_AF-A0A369MT04-F1
#
_entry.id   AF-A0A369MT04-F1
#
_cell.length_a   1.000
_cell.length_b   1.000
_cell.length_c   1.000
_cell.angle_alpha   90.00
_cell.angle_beta   90.00
_cell.angle_gamma   90.00
#
_symmetry.space_group_name_H-M   'P 1'
#
loop_
_entity.id
_entity.type
_entity.pdbx_description
1 polymer ?
#
loop_
_entity_poly.entity_id
_entity_poly.type
_entity_poly.pdbx_seq_one_letter_code
_entity_poly.pdbx_strand_id
1 'polypeptide(L)'
;MELGTLPEWFTACAEVLAVCTALFLPQYTAYRNRKASYDRMLRVTSGLLRDLADDLERCCGCDALQLESAKELQLYLRVSFYALSEAREIALRAEVERLYRRLVAPHADLPALRKEIAEIEGGGGR
;
A
#
# COMPACT_ATOMS: atom_id res chain seq x y z
N MET A 1 -8.74 11.93 55.39
CA MET A 1 -9.11 11.33 54.09
C MET A 1 -8.88 9.85 54.23
N GLU A 2 -9.95 9.07 54.39
CA GLU A 2 -9.83 7.61 54.34
C GLU A 2 -9.51 7.24 52.91
N LEU A 3 -8.30 6.74 52.67
CA LEU A 3 -7.95 6.12 51.40
C LEU A 3 -8.96 4.99 51.20
N GLY A 4 -9.79 5.08 50.15
CA GLY A 4 -10.80 4.06 49.82
C GLY A 4 -10.19 2.66 49.80
N THR A 5 -11.03 1.64 49.96
CA THR A 5 -10.54 0.26 50.06
C THR A 5 -9.78 -0.12 48.78
N LEU A 6 -8.72 -0.93 48.87
CA LEU A 6 -7.95 -1.42 47.69
C LEU A 6 -8.85 -1.81 46.49
N PRO A 7 -9.97 -2.54 46.65
CA PRO A 7 -10.87 -2.87 45.55
C PRO A 7 -11.48 -1.65 44.82
N GLU A 8 -11.80 -0.56 45.52
CA GLU A 8 -12.37 0.65 44.92
C GLU A 8 -11.36 1.33 43.99
N TRP A 9 -10.08 1.35 44.36
CA TRP A 9 -9.01 1.87 43.52
C TRP A 9 -8.78 1.01 42.27
N PHE A 10 -8.83 -0.32 42.41
CA PHE A 10 -8.76 -1.22 41.25
C PHE A 10 -9.94 -1.02 40.29
N THR A 11 -11.14 -0.84 40.85
CA THR A 11 -12.36 -0.60 40.06
C THR A 11 -12.28 0.74 39.32
N ALA A 12 -11.90 1.81 40.02
CA ALA A 12 -11.71 3.13 39.40
C ALA A 12 -10.63 3.10 38.31
N CYS A 13 -9.50 2.41 38.53
CA CYS A 13 -8.46 2.22 37.52
C CYS A 13 -8.98 1.42 36.30
N ALA A 14 -9.75 0.37 36.52
CA ALA A 14 -10.34 -0.44 35.46
C ALA A 14 -11.36 0.36 34.63
N GLU A 15 -12.19 1.18 35.28
CA GLU A 15 -13.15 2.07 34.61
C GLU A 15 -12.43 3.10 33.73
N VAL A 16 -11.39 3.76 34.25
CA VAL A 16 -10.59 4.71 33.47
C VAL A 16 -9.93 4.02 32.28
N LEU A 17 -9.37 2.83 32.44
CA LEU A 17 -8.79 2.05 31.34
C LEU A 17 -9.85 1.61 30.32
N ALA A 18 -11.04 1.22 30.77
CA ALA A 18 -12.14 0.85 29.88
C ALA A 18 -12.61 2.05 29.04
N VAL A 19 -12.72 3.24 29.63
CA VAL A 19 -13.04 4.47 28.90
C VAL A 19 -11.93 4.83 27.92
N CYS A 20 -10.66 4.79 28.34
CA CYS A 20 -9.52 5.03 27.46
C CYS A 20 -9.50 4.07 26.27
N THR A 21 -9.69 2.77 26.50
CA THR A 21 -9.74 1.79 25.41
C THR A 21 -10.93 2.02 24.48
N ALA A 22 -12.13 2.34 25.00
CA ALA A 22 -13.30 2.65 24.17
C ALA A 22 -13.07 3.86 23.25
N LEU A 23 -12.34 4.88 23.72
CA LEU A 23 -12.05 6.08 22.94
C LEU A 23 -10.92 5.87 21.90
N PHE A 24 -9.84 5.19 22.29
CA PHE A 24 -8.63 5.11 21.47
C PHE A 24 -8.50 3.84 20.64
N LEU A 25 -9.13 2.73 21.04
CA LEU A 25 -9.06 1.47 20.30
C LEU A 25 -9.64 1.59 18.87
N PRO A 26 -10.79 2.25 18.62
CA PRO A 26 -11.31 2.41 17.25
C PRO A 26 -10.35 3.18 16.34
N GLN A 27 -9.68 4.22 16.87
CA GLN A 27 -8.70 4.98 16.11
C GLN A 27 -7.46 4.15 15.81
N TYR A 28 -6.98 3.39 16.79
CA TYR A 28 -5.83 2.52 16.63
C TYR A 28 -6.11 1.38 15.64
N THR A 29 -7.30 0.76 15.69
CA THR A 29 -7.68 -0.29 14.73
C THR A 29 -7.83 0.28 13.32
N ALA A 30 -8.44 1.47 13.16
CA ALA A 30 -8.50 2.15 11.88
C ALA A 30 -7.10 2.42 11.31
N TYR A 31 -6.19 2.98 12.11
CA TYR A 31 -4.80 3.21 11.73
C TYR A 31 -4.10 1.90 11.29
N ARG A 32 -4.21 0.85 12.09
CA ARG A 32 -3.60 -0.46 11.79
C ARG A 32 -4.16 -1.06 10.50
N ASN A 33 -5.47 -0.95 10.28
CA ASN A 33 -6.13 -1.43 9.08
C ASN A 33 -5.68 -0.67 7.83
N ARG A 34 -5.50 0.65 7.93
CA ARG A 34 -4.97 1.47 6.84
C ARG A 34 -3.53 1.11 6.49
N LYS A 35 -2.66 0.96 7.50
CA LYS A 35 -1.29 0.49 7.29
C LYS A 35 -1.27 -0.87 6.59
N ALA A 36 -2.05 -1.83 7.07
CA ALA A 36 -2.13 -3.14 6.45
C ALA A 36 -2.71 -3.10 5.02
N SER A 37 -3.63 -2.16 4.74
CA SER A 37 -4.18 -1.93 3.40
C SER A 37 -3.11 -1.39 2.46
N TYR A 38 -2.36 -0.39 2.90
CA TYR A 38 -1.23 0.18 2.16
C TYR A 38 -0.18 -0.90 1.84
N ASP A 39 0.21 -1.72 2.82
CA ASP A 39 1.18 -2.80 2.62
C ASP A 39 0.69 -3.87 1.64
N ARG A 40 -0.63 -4.10 1.55
CA ARG A 40 -1.22 -4.97 0.52
C ARG A 40 -1.17 -4.31 -0.86
N MET A 41 -1.55 -3.03 -0.95
CA MET A 41 -1.54 -2.29 -2.21
C MET A 41 -0.12 -2.20 -2.79
N LEU A 42 0.88 -1.91 -1.94
CA LEU A 42 2.28 -1.89 -2.33
C LEU A 42 2.70 -3.23 -2.95
N ARG A 43 2.45 -4.34 -2.26
CA ARG A 43 2.79 -5.69 -2.75
C ARG A 43 2.10 -6.06 -4.06
N VAL A 44 0.82 -5.72 -4.21
CA VAL A 44 0.08 -6.01 -5.45
C VAL A 44 0.62 -5.17 -6.60
N THR A 45 0.81 -3.86 -6.38
CA THR A 45 1.30 -2.97 -7.44
C THR A 45 2.74 -3.28 -7.86
N SER A 46 3.64 -3.63 -6.93
CA SER A 46 5.00 -4.04 -7.25
C SER A 46 5.03 -5.37 -8.01
N GLY A 47 4.17 -6.33 -7.62
CA GLY A 47 3.98 -7.60 -8.33
C GLY A 47 3.54 -7.38 -9.78
N LEU A 48 2.48 -6.60 -10.00
CA LEU A 48 1.95 -6.32 -11.33
C LEU A 48 2.95 -5.57 -12.22
N LEU A 49 3.72 -4.62 -11.66
CA LEU A 49 4.80 -3.94 -12.39
C LEU A 49 5.93 -4.90 -12.79
N ARG A 50 6.26 -5.84 -11.92
CA ARG A 50 7.28 -6.86 -12.18
C ARG A 50 6.82 -7.85 -13.25
N ASP A 51 5.58 -8.30 -13.17
CA ASP A 51 4.98 -9.21 -14.16
C ASP A 51 4.97 -8.56 -15.54
N LEU A 52 4.61 -7.28 -15.63
CA LEU A 52 4.70 -6.51 -16.88
C LEU A 52 6.13 -6.42 -17.41
N ALA A 53 7.12 -6.16 -16.55
CA ALA A 53 8.52 -6.10 -16.96
C ALA A 53 9.05 -7.47 -17.44
N ASP A 54 8.67 -8.56 -16.76
CA ASP A 54 9.03 -9.93 -17.14
C ASP A 54 8.39 -10.32 -18.48
N ASP A 55 7.13 -9.93 -18.71
CA ASP A 55 6.45 -10.20 -19.98
C ASP A 55 7.02 -9.39 -21.15
N LEU A 56 7.39 -8.13 -20.92
CA LEU A 56 8.05 -7.30 -21.93
C LEU A 56 9.40 -7.87 -22.37
N GLU A 57 10.15 -8.44 -21.43
CA GLU A 57 11.43 -9.08 -21.73
C GLU A 57 11.25 -10.38 -22.54
N ARG A 58 10.21 -11.16 -22.23
CA ARG A 58 9.87 -12.38 -22.99
C ARG A 58 9.32 -12.06 -24.37
N CYS A 59 8.57 -10.97 -24.49
CA CYS A 59 7.91 -10.54 -25.70
C CYS A 59 8.80 -9.54 -26.47
N CYS A 60 9.96 -10.00 -26.96
CA CYS A 60 10.94 -9.21 -27.70
C CYS A 60 10.32 -8.48 -28.92
N GLY A 61 9.87 -7.24 -28.74
CA GLY A 61 9.31 -6.39 -29.81
C GLY A 61 7.78 -6.41 -29.93
N CYS A 62 7.06 -6.95 -28.95
CA CYS A 62 5.61 -6.88 -28.91
C CYS A 62 5.12 -5.49 -28.52
N ASP A 63 3.88 -5.17 -28.91
CA ASP A 63 3.20 -3.98 -28.40
C ASP A 63 2.88 -4.17 -26.90
N ALA A 64 3.51 -3.35 -26.06
CA ALA A 64 3.36 -3.36 -24.61
C ALA A 64 1.88 -3.23 -24.17
N LEU A 65 1.07 -2.51 -24.95
CA LEU A 65 -0.36 -2.30 -24.63
C LEU A 65 -1.22 -3.55 -24.85
N GLN A 66 -0.76 -4.51 -25.65
CA GLN A 66 -1.50 -5.73 -25.93
C GLN A 66 -1.28 -6.82 -24.88
N LEU A 67 -0.24 -6.69 -24.05
CA LEU A 67 0.06 -7.62 -22.98
C LEU A 67 -1.05 -7.65 -21.93
N GLU A 68 -1.44 -8.85 -21.50
CA GLU A 68 -2.46 -9.01 -20.45
C GLU A 68 -2.01 -8.38 -19.12
N SER A 69 -0.72 -8.49 -18.77
CA SER A 69 -0.14 -7.83 -17.59
C SER A 69 -0.27 -6.30 -17.63
N ALA A 70 -0.16 -5.69 -18.81
CA ALA A 70 -0.37 -4.25 -18.97
C ALA A 70 -1.84 -3.85 -18.76
N LYS A 71 -2.77 -4.66 -19.28
CA LYS A 71 -4.22 -4.44 -19.12
C LYS A 71 -4.65 -4.64 -17.67
N GLU A 72 -4.12 -5.67 -17.00
CA GLU A 72 -4.41 -5.97 -15.59
C GLU A 72 -3.93 -4.85 -14.68
N LEU A 73 -2.68 -4.38 -14.85
CA LEU A 73 -2.16 -3.24 -14.11
C LEU A 73 -2.97 -1.97 -14.36
N GLN A 74 -3.37 -1.70 -15.62
CA GLN A 74 -4.21 -0.56 -15.95
C GLN A 74 -5.60 -0.65 -15.29
N LEU A 75 -6.22 -1.84 -15.27
CA LEU A 75 -7.49 -2.08 -14.61
C LEU A 75 -7.35 -1.85 -13.10
N TYR A 76 -6.30 -2.39 -12.49
CA TYR A 76 -6.01 -2.19 -11.08
C TYR A 76 -5.82 -0.72 -10.74
N LEU A 77 -5.06 0.03 -11.56
CA LEU A 77 -4.86 1.47 -11.38
C LEU A 77 -6.17 2.26 -11.47
N ARG A 78 -7.09 1.84 -12.35
CA ARG A 78 -8.39 2.50 -12.54
C ARG A 78 -9.36 2.21 -11.39
N VAL A 79 -9.39 0.98 -10.90
CA VAL A 79 -10.39 0.51 -9.91
C VAL A 79 -9.91 0.70 -8.48
N SER A 80 -8.71 0.22 -8.16
CA SER A 80 -8.20 0.15 -6.78
C SER A 80 -7.91 1.52 -6.16
N PHE A 81 -7.71 2.54 -7.00
CA PHE A 81 -7.38 3.88 -6.57
C PHE A 81 -8.56 4.87 -6.63
N TYR A 82 -9.80 4.38 -6.78
CA TYR A 82 -10.98 5.24 -6.85
C TYR A 82 -11.39 5.83 -5.49
N ALA A 83 -10.94 5.22 -4.39
CA ALA A 83 -11.29 5.62 -3.02
C ALA A 83 -10.07 5.99 -2.16
N LEU A 84 -9.01 6.53 -2.77
CA LEU A 84 -7.82 6.95 -2.01
C LEU A 84 -8.16 8.09 -1.07
N SER A 85 -7.74 7.95 0.18
CA SER A 85 -7.97 8.97 1.21
C SER A 85 -6.68 9.50 1.82
N GLU A 86 -5.55 8.79 1.68
CA GLU A 86 -4.29 9.16 2.32
C GLU A 86 -3.20 9.60 1.33
N ALA A 87 -2.41 10.61 1.72
CA ALA A 87 -1.34 11.17 0.90
C ALA A 87 -0.32 10.12 0.43
N ARG A 88 -0.03 9.11 1.27
CA ARG A 88 0.90 8.01 0.93
C ARG A 88 0.35 7.13 -0.18
N GLU A 89 -0.94 6.82 -0.17
CA GLU A 89 -1.59 6.02 -1.20
C GLU A 89 -1.66 6.78 -2.53
N ILE A 90 -1.91 8.09 -2.48
CA ILE A 90 -1.89 8.99 -3.64
C ILE A 90 -0.48 9.06 -4.25
N ALA A 91 0.56 9.19 -3.42
CA ALA A 91 1.93 9.20 -3.87
C ALA A 91 2.32 7.87 -4.53
N LEU A 92 1.95 6.74 -3.90
CA LEU A 92 2.19 5.41 -4.46
C LEU A 92 1.49 5.25 -5.82
N ARG A 93 0.25 5.72 -5.97
CA ARG A 93 -0.45 5.72 -7.27
C ARG A 93 0.35 6.45 -8.34
N ALA A 94 0.73 7.70 -8.05
CA ALA A 94 1.42 8.55 -9.00
C ALA A 94 2.74 7.91 -9.46
N GLU A 95 3.41 7.23 -8.54
CA GLU A 95 4.66 6.52 -8.80
C GLU A 95 4.45 5.26 -9.66
N VAL A 96 3.45 4.43 -9.34
CA VAL A 96 3.11 3.25 -10.15
C VAL A 96 2.66 3.68 -11.56
N GLU A 97 1.88 4.75 -11.68
CA GLU A 97 1.44 5.29 -12.97
C GLU A 97 2.60 5.90 -13.78
N ARG A 98 3.61 6.47 -13.11
CA ARG A 98 4.86 6.91 -13.73
C ARG A 98 5.64 5.72 -14.29
N LEU A 99 5.80 4.65 -13.51
CA LEU A 99 6.51 3.44 -13.95
C LEU A 99 5.79 2.69 -15.06
N TYR A 100 4.46 2.53 -14.95
CA TYR A 100 3.63 1.95 -15.99
C TYR A 100 3.82 2.67 -17.33
N ARG A 101 3.74 4.01 -17.35
CA ARG A 101 3.95 4.80 -18.57
C ARG A 101 5.35 4.61 -19.16
N ARG A 102 6.37 4.43 -18.33
CA ARG A 102 7.76 4.18 -18.78
C ARG A 102 7.96 2.77 -19.30
N LEU A 103 7.30 1.77 -18.71
CA LEU A 103 7.33 0.38 -19.21
C LEU A 103 6.63 0.25 -20.56
N VAL A 104 5.53 0.96 -20.75
CA VAL A 104 4.75 0.95 -22.00
C VAL A 104 5.38 1.84 -23.10
N ALA A 105 6.31 2.72 -22.73
CA ALA A 105 6.98 3.58 -23.69
C ALA A 105 7.85 2.77 -24.67
N PRO A 106 7.95 3.20 -25.95
CA PRO A 106 8.85 2.55 -26.90
C PRO A 106 10.31 2.69 -26.45
N HIS A 107 11.06 1.59 -26.50
CA HIS A 107 12.46 1.49 -26.02
C HIS A 107 12.63 1.69 -24.51
N ALA A 108 11.72 1.14 -23.71
CA ALA A 108 11.85 1.13 -22.25
C ALA A 108 13.18 0.52 -21.79
N ASP A 109 13.90 1.21 -20.90
CA ASP A 109 15.09 0.70 -20.22
C ASP A 109 14.66 -0.26 -19.10
N LEU A 110 14.42 -1.52 -19.46
CA LEU A 110 13.95 -2.56 -18.54
C LEU A 110 14.91 -2.77 -17.33
N PRO A 111 16.24 -2.82 -17.49
CA PRO A 111 17.16 -2.91 -16.37
C PRO A 111 17.02 -1.77 -15.35
N ALA A 112 16.93 -0.52 -15.81
CA ALA A 112 16.74 0.63 -14.93
C ALA A 112 15.38 0.59 -14.21
N LEU A 113 14.32 0.26 -14.95
CA LEU A 113 12.96 0.19 -14.42
C LEU A 113 12.80 -0.93 -13.38
N ARG A 114 13.44 -2.09 -13.56
CA ARG A 114 13.45 -3.16 -12.55
C ARG A 114 14.06 -2.71 -11.23
N LYS A 115 15.12 -1.90 -11.28
CA LYS A 115 15.76 -1.35 -10.09
C LYS A 115 14.80 -0.40 -9.35
N GLU A 116 14.12 0.48 -10.08
CA GLU A 116 13.13 1.39 -9.51
C GLU A 116 11.93 0.63 -8.89
N ILE A 117 11.46 -0.46 -9.53
CA ILE A 117 10.41 -1.32 -8.97
C ILE A 117 10.85 -1.96 -7.65
N ALA A 118 12.10 -2.45 -7.57
CA ALA A 118 12.66 -3.03 -6.36
C ALA A 118 12.84 -1.99 -5.23
N GLU A 119 13.14 -0.74 -5.56
CA GLU A 119 13.26 0.36 -4.59
C GLU A 119 11.90 0.71 -3.96
N ILE A 120 10.80 0.62 -4.71
CA ILE A 120 9.44 0.81 -4.18
C ILE A 120 9.07 -0.29 -3.19
N GLU A 121 9.44 -1.55 -3.49
CA GLU A 121 9.21 -2.69 -2.61
C GLU A 121 10.03 -2.56 -1.30
N GLY A 122 11.28 -2.09 -1.39
CA GLY A 122 12.17 -1.88 -0.24
C GLY A 122 11.87 -0.62 0.58
N GLY A 123 11.20 0.38 0.00
CA GLY A 123 10.90 1.66 0.63
C GLY A 123 9.72 1.66 1.63
N GLY A 124 8.90 0.61 1.65
CA GLY A 124 7.73 0.49 2.54
C GLY A 124 8.04 0.31 4.03
N GLY A 125 9.33 0.19 4.40
CA GLY A 125 9.77 -0.14 5.76
C GLY A 125 10.39 1.00 6.59
N ARG A 126 10.35 2.26 6.13
CA ARG A 126 10.88 3.42 6.90
C ARG A 126 9.78 4.35 7.38
#